data_AF-A0A417C9E1-F1
#
_entry.id   AF-A0A417C9E1-F1
#
_cell.length_a   1.000
_cell.length_b   1.000
_cell.length_c   1.000
_cell.angle_alpha   90.00
_cell.angle_beta   90.00
_cell.angle_gamma   90.00
#
_symmetry.space_group_name_H-M   'P 1'
#
loop_
_entity.id
_entity.type
_entity.pdbx_description
1 polymer ?
#
loop_
_entity_poly.entity_id
_entity_poly.type
_entity_poly.pdbx_seq_one_letter_code
_entity_poly.pdbx_strand_id
1 'polypeptide(L)'
;MGKQIQFTKKDAYHTPGKAKRERIKVTTIQKAHLLKKFSNVLRDNKDGISFWFNTERFMTTARRYNFVASSILRDIELSEYIEEDESVSLKTIRRLLNYCQYPEEEELMVGIQAIKHIGKALYGDEDAFLEVIDEESLCCMAEQYLAM
;
A
#
# COMPACT_ATOMS: atom_id res chain seq x y z
N MET A 1 -6.27 10.06 21.47
CA MET A 1 -6.16 9.80 20.02
C MET A 1 -5.67 8.37 19.87
N GLY A 2 -6.43 7.50 19.21
CA GLY A 2 -6.05 6.09 19.09
C GLY A 2 -4.84 5.95 18.17
N LYS A 3 -3.83 5.17 18.58
CA LYS A 3 -2.69 4.84 17.72
C LYS A 3 -3.22 4.15 16.47
N GLN A 4 -2.94 4.69 15.28
CA GLN A 4 -3.14 3.96 14.03
C GLN A 4 -2.14 2.81 13.97
N ILE A 5 -2.58 1.69 13.41
CA ILE A 5 -1.80 0.46 13.35
C ILE A 5 -1.20 0.36 11.95
N GLN A 6 0.09 0.09 11.85
CA GLN A 6 0.67 -0.32 10.58
C GLN A 6 0.46 -1.82 10.43
N PHE A 7 -0.13 -2.24 9.31
CA PHE A 7 -0.43 -3.66 9.07
C PHE A 7 -0.10 -3.98 7.63
N THR A 8 0.95 -4.76 7.40
CA THR A 8 1.46 -5.02 6.06
C THR A 8 0.80 -6.25 5.44
N LYS A 9 1.04 -6.45 4.13
CA LYS A 9 0.66 -7.69 3.44
C LYS A 9 1.17 -8.92 4.19
N LYS A 10 2.41 -8.92 4.70
CA LYS A 10 2.97 -10.10 5.38
C LYS A 10 2.18 -10.46 6.64
N ASP A 11 1.64 -9.46 7.32
CA ASP A 11 0.78 -9.63 8.49
C ASP A 11 -0.61 -10.16 8.10
N ALA A 12 -1.08 -9.83 6.89
CA ALA A 12 -2.35 -10.29 6.32
C ALA A 12 -2.36 -11.77 5.92
N TYR A 13 -1.21 -12.32 5.50
CA TYR A 13 -1.12 -13.69 4.96
C TYR A 13 -0.31 -14.66 5.85
N HIS A 14 -0.08 -14.34 7.13
CA HIS A 14 0.61 -15.25 8.04
C HIS A 14 -0.29 -16.44 8.43
N THR A 15 0.23 -17.66 8.34
CA THR A 15 -0.51 -18.88 8.64
C THR A 15 -0.80 -19.00 10.14
N PRO A 16 -2.06 -19.07 10.58
CA PRO A 16 -2.35 -19.31 11.99
C PRO A 16 -1.87 -20.72 12.36
N GLY A 17 -1.08 -20.83 13.43
CA GLY A 17 -0.74 -22.11 14.04
C GLY A 17 -2.02 -22.92 14.31
N LYS A 18 -1.92 -24.24 14.17
CA LYS A 18 -3.02 -25.24 14.13
C LYS A 18 -3.93 -25.34 15.38
N ALA A 19 -4.04 -24.32 16.22
CA ALA A 19 -5.00 -24.27 17.31
C ALA A 19 -6.30 -23.63 16.82
N LYS A 20 -7.25 -24.48 16.39
CA LYS A 20 -8.72 -24.25 16.36
C LYS A 20 -9.12 -22.77 16.23
N ARG A 21 -9.50 -22.27 15.06
CA ARG A 21 -10.89 -22.36 14.54
C ARG A 21 -11.99 -22.24 15.60
N GLU A 22 -11.80 -21.43 16.63
CA GLU A 22 -12.92 -20.71 17.23
C GLU A 22 -13.13 -19.47 16.37
N ARG A 23 -13.93 -19.64 15.31
CA ARG A 23 -14.53 -18.57 14.48
C ARG A 23 -15.49 -17.74 15.34
N ILE A 24 -15.04 -17.29 16.51
CA ILE A 24 -15.83 -16.51 17.44
C ILE A 24 -15.81 -15.08 16.93
N LYS A 25 -16.91 -14.72 16.25
CA LYS A 25 -17.47 -13.36 16.15
C LYS A 25 -16.66 -12.33 15.34
N VAL A 26 -16.21 -12.68 14.13
CA VAL A 26 -15.94 -11.67 13.08
C VAL A 26 -17.17 -11.51 12.17
N THR A 27 -18.38 -11.52 12.72
CA THR A 27 -19.61 -11.38 11.91
C THR A 27 -20.16 -9.95 11.91
N THR A 28 -19.61 -9.06 12.74
CA THR A 28 -20.19 -7.72 12.96
C THR A 28 -19.25 -6.56 12.68
N ILE A 29 -17.96 -6.81 12.38
CA ILE A 29 -17.01 -5.74 12.08
C ILE A 29 -17.18 -5.34 10.61
N GLN A 30 -17.58 -4.09 10.39
CA GLN A 30 -17.67 -3.55 9.04
C GLN A 30 -16.28 -3.36 8.43
N LYS A 31 -16.08 -3.82 7.19
CA LYS A 31 -14.84 -3.62 6.41
C LYS A 31 -14.31 -2.19 6.50
N ALA A 32 -15.18 -1.19 6.34
CA ALA A 32 -14.78 0.22 6.39
C ALA A 32 -14.24 0.65 7.76
N HIS A 33 -14.74 0.08 8.86
CA HIS A 33 -14.21 0.36 10.20
C HIS A 33 -12.86 -0.29 10.41
N LEU A 34 -12.69 -1.52 9.94
CA LEU A 34 -11.43 -2.24 10.03
C LEU A 34 -10.33 -1.51 9.25
N LEU A 35 -10.59 -1.18 7.98
CA LEU A 35 -9.62 -0.49 7.12
C LEU A 35 -9.21 0.89 7.67
N LYS A 36 -10.14 1.65 8.29
CA LYS A 36 -9.83 2.96 8.90
C LYS A 36 -8.82 2.88 10.06
N LYS A 37 -8.60 1.69 10.64
CA LYS A 37 -7.64 1.50 11.73
C LYS A 37 -6.20 1.35 11.25
N PHE A 38 -6.02 1.04 9.97
CA PHE A 38 -4.71 0.74 9.41
C PHE A 38 -4.21 1.88 8.53
N SER A 39 -3.05 2.43 8.85
CA SER A 39 -2.51 3.66 8.23
C SER A 39 -1.94 3.45 6.83
N ASN A 40 -1.70 2.21 6.42
CA ASN A 40 -1.10 1.86 5.13
C ASN A 40 -2.09 1.25 4.12
N VAL A 41 -3.39 1.28 4.43
CA VAL A 41 -4.45 0.91 3.48
C VAL A 41 -4.73 2.07 2.53
N LEU A 42 -4.65 1.82 1.23
CA LEU A 42 -4.98 2.77 0.18
C LEU A 42 -6.37 2.44 -0.39
N ARG A 43 -7.32 3.38 -0.32
CA ARG A 43 -8.66 3.17 -0.88
C ARG A 43 -8.81 3.92 -2.20
N ASP A 44 -9.20 3.22 -3.26
CA ASP A 44 -9.64 3.85 -4.50
C ASP A 44 -11.09 4.32 -4.36
N ASN A 45 -11.33 5.59 -4.66
CA ASN A 45 -12.65 6.19 -4.59
C ASN A 45 -13.51 5.88 -5.82
N LYS A 46 -12.90 5.47 -6.95
CA LYS A 46 -13.64 5.12 -8.18
C LYS A 46 -14.45 3.83 -7.97
N ASP A 47 -13.78 2.77 -7.54
CA ASP A 47 -14.39 1.42 -7.46
C ASP A 47 -14.58 0.93 -6.01
N GLY A 48 -14.13 1.71 -5.02
CA GLY A 48 -14.20 1.35 -3.60
C GLY A 48 -13.23 0.23 -3.18
N ILE A 49 -12.37 -0.21 -4.09
CA ILE A 49 -11.35 -1.24 -3.87
C ILE A 49 -10.28 -0.69 -2.92
N SER A 50 -9.76 -1.56 -2.07
CA SER A 50 -8.70 -1.22 -1.11
C SER A 50 -7.45 -2.01 -1.43
N PHE A 51 -6.30 -1.37 -1.30
CA PHE A 51 -5.02 -1.86 -1.74
C PHE A 51 -3.95 -1.73 -0.66
N TRP A 52 -3.01 -2.66 -0.68
CA TRP A 52 -1.69 -2.51 -0.09
C TRP A 52 -0.75 -1.86 -1.10
N PHE A 53 0.18 -1.05 -0.60
CA PHE A 53 1.31 -0.62 -1.41
C PHE A 53 2.35 -1.75 -1.51
N ASN A 54 2.70 -2.13 -2.73
CA ASN A 54 3.67 -3.18 -3.01
C ASN A 54 5.11 -2.67 -2.81
N THR A 55 5.54 -2.68 -1.56
CA THR A 55 6.87 -2.23 -1.13
C THR A 55 7.98 -3.00 -1.83
N GLU A 56 7.83 -4.32 -1.99
CA GLU A 56 8.85 -5.18 -2.60
C GLU A 56 9.05 -4.86 -4.09
N ARG A 57 7.94 -4.73 -4.83
CA ARG A 57 7.99 -4.36 -6.25
C ARG A 57 8.56 -2.96 -6.42
N PHE A 58 8.12 -1.99 -5.62
CA PHE A 58 8.66 -0.62 -5.68
C PHE A 58 10.15 -0.58 -5.35
N MET A 59 10.63 -1.29 -4.33
CA MET A 59 12.05 -1.36 -3.99
C MET A 59 12.89 -2.03 -5.09
N THR A 60 12.31 -3.03 -5.77
CA THR A 60 12.94 -3.65 -6.94
C THR A 60 13.06 -2.67 -8.10
N THR A 61 12.04 -1.88 -8.36
CA THR A 61 12.09 -0.80 -9.35
C THR A 61 13.12 0.27 -8.96
N ALA A 62 13.08 0.75 -7.71
CA ALA A 62 13.99 1.79 -7.20
C ALA A 62 15.46 1.37 -7.28
N ARG A 63 15.76 0.07 -7.14
CA ARG A 63 17.12 -0.47 -7.32
C ARG A 63 17.68 -0.21 -8.72
N ARG A 64 16.84 -0.22 -9.77
CA ARG A 64 17.26 0.11 -11.16
C ARG A 64 17.81 1.54 -11.28
N TYR A 65 17.40 2.42 -10.36
CA TYR A 65 17.76 3.81 -10.28
C TYR A 65 18.77 4.11 -9.17
N ASN A 66 19.40 3.09 -8.59
CA ASN A 66 20.28 3.21 -7.42
C ASN A 66 19.63 3.95 -6.25
N PHE A 67 18.30 3.83 -6.10
CA PHE A 67 17.51 4.54 -5.09
C PHE A 67 17.58 6.07 -5.18
N VAL A 68 18.01 6.62 -6.32
CA VAL A 68 18.08 8.06 -6.55
C VAL A 68 16.71 8.57 -7.01
N ALA A 69 16.02 9.28 -6.12
CA ALA A 69 14.67 9.79 -6.37
C ALA A 69 14.56 10.67 -7.63
N SER A 70 15.56 11.49 -7.92
CA SER A 70 15.58 12.34 -9.12
C SER A 70 15.75 11.54 -10.41
N SER A 71 16.42 10.39 -10.36
CA SER A 71 16.54 9.49 -11.51
C SER A 71 15.22 8.80 -11.82
N ILE A 72 14.50 8.35 -10.78
CA ILE A 72 13.14 7.80 -10.92
C ILE A 72 12.19 8.85 -11.48
N LEU A 73 12.21 10.07 -10.91
CA LEU A 73 11.34 11.16 -11.35
C LEU A 73 11.58 11.50 -12.82
N ARG A 74 12.84 11.57 -13.26
CA ARG A 74 13.17 11.86 -14.65
C ARG A 74 12.55 10.87 -15.63
N ASP A 75 12.58 9.57 -15.32
CA ASP A 75 11.95 8.56 -16.18
C ASP A 75 10.43 8.68 -16.19
N ILE A 76 9.83 9.05 -15.05
CA ILE A 76 8.39 9.32 -14.97
C ILE A 76 8.02 10.54 -15.83
N GLU A 77 8.77 11.64 -15.73
CA GLU A 77 8.53 12.87 -16.51
C GLU A 77 8.71 12.66 -18.02
N LEU A 78 9.49 11.65 -18.43
CA LEU A 78 9.74 11.30 -19.83
C LEU A 78 8.86 10.13 -20.32
N SER A 79 7.96 9.61 -19.49
CA SER A 79 7.11 8.48 -19.83
C SER A 79 6.05 8.88 -20.87
N GLU A 80 5.90 8.06 -21.91
CA GLU A 80 4.83 8.18 -22.90
C GLU A 80 3.45 7.74 -22.39
N TYR A 81 3.39 7.10 -21.21
CA TYR A 81 2.15 6.58 -20.63
C TYR A 81 1.36 7.57 -19.78
N ILE A 82 1.90 8.75 -19.50
CA ILE A 82 1.24 9.73 -18.62
C ILE A 82 1.04 11.07 -19.32
N GLU A 83 -0.05 11.75 -18.97
CA GLU A 83 -0.32 13.12 -19.38
C GLU A 83 0.42 14.12 -18.47
N GLU A 84 0.58 15.38 -18.91
CA GLU A 84 1.31 16.41 -18.15
C GLU A 84 0.70 16.66 -16.75
N ASP A 85 -0.63 16.57 -16.62
CA ASP A 85 -1.36 16.75 -15.36
C ASP A 85 -1.30 15.52 -14.43
N GLU A 86 -0.81 14.38 -14.93
CA GLU A 86 -0.57 13.16 -14.15
C GLU A 86 0.84 13.12 -13.52
N SER A 87 1.65 14.18 -13.68
CA SER A 87 2.99 14.24 -13.12
C SER A 87 3.04 14.14 -11.59
N VAL A 88 4.13 13.57 -11.07
CA VAL A 88 4.37 13.42 -9.63
C VAL A 88 5.56 14.25 -9.17
N SER A 89 5.58 14.65 -7.90
CA SER A 89 6.68 15.46 -7.38
C SER A 89 7.87 14.61 -6.91
N LEU A 90 9.08 15.18 -6.94
CA LEU A 90 10.26 14.59 -6.31
C LEU A 90 10.03 14.22 -4.84
N LYS A 91 9.26 15.05 -4.13
CA LYS A 91 8.90 14.84 -2.73
C LYS A 91 8.04 13.58 -2.55
N THR A 92 7.16 13.29 -3.51
CA THR A 92 6.35 12.06 -3.53
C THR A 92 7.25 10.83 -3.62
N ILE A 93 8.20 10.81 -4.56
CA ILE A 93 9.13 9.69 -4.74
C ILE A 93 9.99 9.49 -3.50
N ARG A 94 10.52 10.57 -2.91
CA ARG A 94 11.30 10.51 -1.66
C ARG A 94 10.48 9.93 -0.49
N ARG A 95 9.21 10.32 -0.35
CA ARG A 95 8.33 9.76 0.69
C ARG A 95 8.12 8.26 0.52
N LEU A 96 7.90 7.78 -0.71
CA LEU A 96 7.80 6.34 -0.96
C LEU A 96 9.09 5.60 -0.64
N LEU A 97 10.24 6.14 -1.05
CA LEU A 97 11.55 5.55 -0.73
C LEU A 97 11.78 5.49 0.78
N ASN A 98 11.48 6.57 1.52
CA ASN A 98 11.61 6.61 2.97
C ASN A 98 10.69 5.58 3.64
N TYR A 99 9.42 5.53 3.24
CA TYR A 99 8.47 4.54 3.75
C TYR A 99 8.97 3.11 3.52
N CYS A 100 9.49 2.81 2.33
CA CYS A 100 10.02 1.48 2.04
C CYS A 100 11.28 1.13 2.82
N GLN A 101 12.11 2.13 3.17
CA GLN A 101 13.35 1.92 3.93
C GLN A 101 13.11 1.82 5.43
N TYR A 102 12.15 2.59 5.96
CA TYR A 102 11.86 2.70 7.39
C TYR A 102 10.34 2.55 7.66
N PRO A 103 9.74 1.40 7.29
CA PRO A 103 8.29 1.24 7.38
C PRO A 103 7.75 1.35 8.80
N GLU A 104 8.53 1.00 9.83
CA GLU A 104 8.13 1.10 11.25
C GLU A 104 8.17 2.55 11.81
N GLU A 105 8.92 3.44 11.15
CA GLU A 105 9.11 4.83 11.59
C GLU A 105 8.28 5.82 10.75
N GLU A 106 7.97 5.46 9.51
CA GLU A 106 7.29 6.32 8.54
C GLU A 106 5.90 5.79 8.21
N GLU A 107 4.90 6.67 8.20
CA GLU A 107 3.58 6.35 7.67
C GLU A 107 3.55 6.50 6.14
N LEU A 108 2.66 5.74 5.48
CA LEU A 108 2.46 5.89 4.05
C LEU A 108 1.69 7.18 3.74
N MET A 109 2.42 8.29 3.64
CA MET A 109 1.89 9.64 3.41
C MET A 109 1.61 9.96 1.94
N VAL A 110 1.56 8.95 1.07
CA VAL A 110 1.37 9.10 -0.37
C VAL A 110 0.03 8.51 -0.77
N GLY A 111 -0.81 9.36 -1.37
CA GLY A 111 -2.14 8.97 -1.82
C GLY A 111 -2.11 8.01 -3.01
N ILE A 112 -3.17 7.21 -3.12
CA ILE A 112 -3.29 6.15 -4.14
C ILE A 112 -3.10 6.66 -5.57
N GLN A 113 -3.64 7.84 -5.91
CA GLN A 113 -3.54 8.38 -7.28
C GLN A 113 -2.09 8.66 -7.68
N ALA A 114 -1.28 9.18 -6.76
CA ALA A 114 0.13 9.40 -7.06
C ALA A 114 0.87 8.07 -7.27
N ILE A 115 0.52 7.02 -6.53
CA ILE A 115 1.08 5.67 -6.73
C ILE A 115 0.63 5.12 -8.10
N LYS A 116 -0.63 5.35 -8.49
CA LYS A 116 -1.15 4.95 -9.79
C LYS A 116 -0.42 5.63 -10.95
N HIS A 117 -0.18 6.93 -10.86
CA HIS A 117 0.56 7.66 -11.89
C HIS A 117 2.01 7.14 -12.01
N ILE A 118 2.66 6.82 -10.89
CA ILE A 118 4.00 6.20 -10.90
C ILE A 118 3.95 4.82 -11.56
N GLY A 119 2.94 4.00 -11.23
CA GLY A 119 2.73 2.69 -11.86
C GLY A 119 2.56 2.79 -13.37
N LYS A 120 1.63 3.64 -13.79
CA LYS A 120 1.33 3.94 -15.20
C LYS A 120 2.59 4.43 -15.92
N ALA A 121 3.33 5.37 -15.34
CA ALA A 121 4.53 5.90 -15.97
C ALA A 121 5.67 4.88 -16.13
N LEU A 122 5.91 4.05 -15.13
CA LEU A 122 7.07 3.13 -15.13
C LEU A 122 6.77 1.77 -15.79
N TYR A 123 5.49 1.40 -15.91
CA TYR A 123 5.07 0.07 -16.35
C TYR A 123 3.90 0.05 -17.34
N GLY A 124 3.28 1.20 -17.64
CA GLY A 124 2.04 1.26 -18.43
C GLY A 124 0.81 0.72 -17.69
N ASP A 125 0.91 0.52 -16.38
CA ASP A 125 -0.12 -0.12 -15.54
C ASP A 125 -0.30 0.67 -14.23
N GLU A 126 -1.48 1.28 -14.04
CA GLU A 126 -1.81 2.06 -12.85
C GLU A 126 -1.67 1.25 -11.56
N ASP A 127 -1.99 -0.05 -11.59
CA ASP A 127 -1.98 -0.88 -10.39
C ASP A 127 -0.63 -1.60 -10.20
N ALA A 128 0.40 -1.24 -10.97
CA ALA A 128 1.71 -1.90 -10.93
C ALA A 128 2.33 -1.96 -9.51
N PHE A 129 2.05 -0.98 -8.65
CA PHE A 129 2.54 -0.96 -7.26
C PHE A 129 1.44 -1.16 -6.23
N LEU A 130 0.26 -1.61 -6.64
CA LEU A 130 -0.90 -1.82 -5.78
C LEU A 130 -1.26 -3.30 -5.75
N GLU A 131 -1.58 -3.80 -4.57
CA GLU A 131 -2.05 -5.17 -4.39
C GLU A 131 -3.41 -5.15 -3.70
N VAL A 132 -4.39 -5.83 -4.28
CA VAL A 132 -5.76 -5.83 -3.75
C VAL A 132 -5.80 -6.47 -2.36
N ILE A 133 -6.54 -5.85 -1.44
CA ILE A 133 -6.89 -6.44 -0.15
C ILE A 133 -8.13 -7.32 -0.34
N ASP A 134 -7.91 -8.62 -0.35
CA ASP A 134 -8.93 -9.65 -0.52
C ASP A 134 -9.65 -10.02 0.79
N GLU A 135 -10.59 -10.96 0.70
CA GLU A 135 -11.39 -11.40 1.85
C GLU A 135 -10.56 -12.11 2.91
N GLU A 136 -9.57 -12.92 2.51
CA GLU A 136 -8.68 -13.62 3.45
C GLU A 136 -7.85 -12.60 4.25
N SER A 137 -7.26 -11.62 3.56
CA SER A 137 -6.54 -10.51 4.20
C SER A 137 -7.43 -9.78 5.22
N LEU A 138 -8.69 -9.49 4.85
CA LEU A 138 -9.65 -8.82 5.74
C LEU A 138 -9.97 -9.66 6.98
N CYS A 139 -10.11 -10.98 6.85
CA CYS A 139 -10.31 -11.87 7.98
C CYS A 139 -9.13 -11.79 8.95
N CYS A 140 -7.88 -11.90 8.45
CA CYS A 140 -6.69 -11.81 9.29
C CYS A 140 -6.54 -10.44 9.97
N MET A 141 -6.82 -9.35 9.25
CA MET A 141 -6.86 -8.00 9.84
C MET A 141 -7.86 -7.91 11.00
N ALA A 142 -9.03 -8.53 10.86
CA ALA A 142 -10.06 -8.51 11.88
C ALA A 142 -9.69 -9.32 13.12
N GLU A 143 -9.05 -10.47 12.93
CA GLU A 143 -8.52 -11.29 14.02
C GLU A 143 -7.48 -10.52 14.83
N GLN A 144 -6.51 -9.87 14.16
CA GLN A 144 -5.52 -9.03 14.83
C GLN A 144 -6.17 -7.82 15.52
N TYR A 145 -7.18 -7.20 14.89
CA TYR A 145 -7.90 -6.10 15.51
C TYR A 145 -8.60 -6.48 16.82
N LEU A 146 -9.16 -7.70 16.88
CA LEU A 146 -9.83 -8.22 18.07
C LEU A 146 -8.86 -8.72 19.16
N ALA A 147 -7.61 -9.01 18.80
CA ALA A 147 -6.59 -9.49 19.73
C ALA A 147 -5.88 -8.38 20.53
N MET A 148 -6.11 -7.11 20.18
CA MET A 148 -5.61 -5.93 20.92
C MET A 148 -6.57 -5.47 22.00
#